data_AF-A0A519K7C9-F1
#
_entry.id   AF-A0A519K7C9-F1
#
_cell.length_a   1.000
_cell.length_b   1.000
_cell.length_c   1.000
_cell.angle_alpha   90.00
_cell.angle_beta   90.00
_cell.angle_gamma   90.00
#
_symmetry.space_group_name_H-M   'P 1'
#
loop_
_entity.id
_entity.type
_entity.pdbx_description
1 polymer ?
#
loop_
_entity_poly.entity_id
_entity_poly.type
_entity_poly.pdbx_seq_one_letter_code
_entity_poly.pdbx_strand_id
1 'polypeptide(L)'
;IIFDLMSGIYHYPEKNVWTYVRVVNDTLLTGYRQTNGWARTRTVYFAMSFSKPFKKYGQQNYDDKQSYRGFWRKFNQTENFPEIAGKNIRMYFDFDTEEQEKIQIKFALSPVSQKNALENMQTEIPHWDFEKVKKQAQAEWNKELNKIVINASEDDKVNFYTSMYHTFITPTIYNDVNGEYKGLDQDVHKADGFTNYTTFSLWDTYRALHPFFNLMQPSRNNDMVKSMMAHYDQSALKMLPIWSHYANDNWCMSGYHSVSVIADAVIKGVYKGNAEEALQACIATSNHRDYEGIGHYIDNGFIPAEKSGTSISNTLEYAYDDWCIAQLAKHLNKQDVYEEYTKRSGNWQNNFDAETGFMREKRQDGTFKPNPDVMSTHGQGFIEGNSWNYSFFVPHTPELLMQKMGGKEKFAERLDKLFTMQLPDAFFADTEDIT
;
A
#
# COMPACT_ATOMS: atom_id res chain seq x y z
N ILE A 1 8.39 -25.77 -21.06
CA ILE A 1 7.91 -24.69 -20.15
C ILE A 1 8.76 -23.44 -20.38
N ILE A 2 8.16 -22.25 -20.44
CA ILE A 2 8.88 -20.97 -20.56
C ILE A 2 8.81 -20.21 -19.23
N PHE A 3 9.93 -19.64 -18.79
CA PHE A 3 10.00 -18.76 -17.63
C PHE A 3 10.44 -17.35 -18.08
N ASP A 4 9.47 -16.44 -18.14
CA ASP A 4 9.68 -15.05 -18.55
C ASP A 4 9.99 -14.18 -17.33
N LEU A 5 11.25 -13.74 -17.20
CA LEU A 5 11.71 -12.85 -16.14
C LEU A 5 11.67 -11.37 -16.56
N MET A 6 11.19 -11.08 -17.78
CA MET A 6 11.03 -9.73 -18.31
C MET A 6 9.66 -9.15 -17.95
N SER A 7 8.61 -9.98 -18.04
CA SER A 7 7.21 -9.58 -17.91
C SER A 7 6.91 -8.90 -16.57
N GLY A 8 6.13 -7.82 -16.58
CA GLY A 8 5.67 -7.13 -15.37
C GLY A 8 4.60 -6.08 -15.68
N ILE A 9 3.81 -5.70 -14.68
CA ILE A 9 2.78 -4.65 -14.78
C ILE A 9 3.47 -3.32 -15.07
N TYR A 10 2.95 -2.46 -15.96
CA TYR A 10 3.60 -1.21 -16.42
C TYR A 10 5.05 -1.43 -16.88
N HIS A 11 5.25 -2.16 -17.99
CA HIS A 11 6.58 -2.50 -18.49
C HIS A 11 7.23 -1.33 -19.25
N TYR A 12 8.48 -1.02 -18.90
CA TYR A 12 9.32 -0.04 -19.59
C TYR A 12 10.79 -0.51 -19.57
N PRO A 13 11.67 -0.03 -20.48
CA PRO A 13 12.99 -0.62 -20.71
C PRO A 13 13.90 -0.73 -19.46
N GLU A 14 13.77 0.20 -18.52
CA GLU A 14 14.61 0.29 -17.31
C GLU A 14 14.00 -0.39 -16.08
N LYS A 15 12.79 -0.96 -16.22
CA LYS A 15 12.07 -1.55 -15.08
C LYS A 15 12.82 -2.71 -14.45
N ASN A 16 13.42 -3.56 -15.28
CA ASN A 16 14.24 -4.69 -14.80
C ASN A 16 15.67 -4.21 -14.60
N VAL A 17 16.08 -4.14 -13.33
CA VAL A 17 17.42 -3.67 -12.96
C VAL A 17 18.43 -4.79 -13.16
N TRP A 18 18.15 -5.95 -12.59
CA TRP A 18 18.98 -7.15 -12.72
C TRP A 18 18.21 -8.40 -12.34
N THR A 19 18.51 -9.50 -13.02
CA THR A 19 17.97 -10.82 -12.74
C THR A 19 19.13 -11.81 -12.60
N TYR A 20 19.00 -12.72 -11.64
CA TYR A 20 19.88 -13.86 -11.48
C TYR A 20 19.06 -15.14 -11.35
N VAL A 21 19.47 -16.20 -12.04
CA VAL A 21 18.91 -17.54 -11.90
C VAL A 21 20.04 -18.55 -11.82
N ARG A 22 19.93 -19.46 -10.86
CA ARG A 22 20.76 -20.65 -10.74
C ARG A 22 19.92 -21.88 -10.99
N VAL A 23 20.35 -22.71 -11.93
CA VAL A 23 19.84 -24.06 -12.11
C VAL A 23 20.60 -24.98 -11.15
N VAL A 24 19.95 -25.37 -10.05
CA VAL A 24 20.58 -26.11 -8.95
C VAL A 24 20.72 -27.59 -9.32
N ASN A 25 19.70 -28.16 -9.94
CA ASN A 25 19.68 -29.51 -10.51
C ASN A 25 18.60 -29.59 -11.61
N ASP A 26 18.30 -30.78 -12.09
CA ASP A 26 17.34 -31.05 -13.17
C ASP A 26 15.87 -30.80 -12.81
N THR A 27 15.57 -30.43 -11.56
CA THR A 27 14.21 -30.13 -11.09
C THR A 27 14.10 -28.82 -10.31
N LEU A 28 15.20 -28.17 -9.93
CA LEU A 28 15.21 -27.03 -9.01
C LEU A 28 16.00 -25.85 -9.57
N LEU A 29 15.39 -24.67 -9.45
CA LEU A 29 15.98 -23.38 -9.70
C LEU A 29 15.82 -22.46 -8.51
N THR A 30 16.79 -21.57 -8.31
CA THR A 30 16.69 -20.46 -7.38
C THR A 30 17.14 -19.18 -8.06
N GLY A 31 16.70 -18.02 -7.58
CA GLY A 31 17.10 -16.77 -8.21
C GLY A 31 16.50 -15.55 -7.55
N TYR A 32 16.69 -14.40 -8.20
CA TYR A 32 15.99 -13.18 -7.87
C TYR A 32 15.77 -12.33 -9.11
N ARG A 33 14.80 -11.42 -8.98
CA ARG A 33 14.62 -10.30 -9.90
C ARG A 33 14.57 -9.00 -9.10
N GLN A 34 15.40 -8.06 -9.51
CA GLN A 34 15.40 -6.69 -9.02
C GLN A 34 14.68 -5.79 -10.03
N THR A 35 13.74 -4.99 -9.55
CA THR A 35 12.98 -4.04 -10.36
C THR A 35 13.02 -2.64 -9.76
N ASN A 36 13.02 -1.63 -10.62
CA ASN A 36 12.70 -0.25 -10.28
C ASN A 36 11.24 0.05 -10.67
N GLY A 37 10.61 1.02 -10.03
CA GLY A 37 9.23 1.40 -10.26
C GLY A 37 8.60 1.93 -8.98
N TRP A 38 7.32 1.61 -8.77
CA TRP A 38 6.57 2.10 -7.61
C TRP A 38 7.26 1.76 -6.29
N ALA A 39 7.71 0.51 -6.11
CA ALA A 39 8.74 0.18 -5.13
C ALA A 39 10.13 0.37 -5.78
N ARG A 40 10.81 1.45 -5.40
CA ARG A 40 12.04 1.94 -6.03
C ARG A 40 13.19 0.92 -6.06
N THR A 41 13.34 0.11 -5.03
CA THR A 41 14.50 -0.80 -4.85
C THR A 41 14.11 -2.27 -4.71
N ARG A 42 12.95 -2.66 -5.25
CA ARG A 42 12.37 -3.99 -5.02
C ARG A 42 13.24 -5.12 -5.54
N THR A 43 13.60 -6.04 -4.65
CA THR A 43 14.20 -7.34 -5.00
C THR A 43 13.30 -8.45 -4.51
N VAL A 44 12.98 -9.40 -5.39
CA VAL A 44 12.16 -10.57 -5.04
C VAL A 44 12.95 -11.83 -5.38
N TYR A 45 13.23 -12.62 -4.36
CA TYR A 45 13.89 -13.92 -4.49
C TYR A 45 12.85 -15.00 -4.74
N PHE A 46 13.26 -16.06 -5.43
CA PHE A 46 12.39 -17.19 -5.70
C PHE A 46 13.13 -18.53 -5.64
N ALA A 47 12.34 -19.57 -5.38
CA ALA A 47 12.68 -20.96 -5.64
C ALA A 47 11.57 -21.54 -6.53
N MET A 48 11.96 -22.28 -7.58
CA MET A 48 11.04 -22.91 -8.52
C MET A 48 11.44 -24.37 -8.68
N SER A 49 10.50 -25.30 -8.51
CA SER A 49 10.74 -26.72 -8.69
C SER A 49 9.72 -27.35 -9.65
N PHE A 50 10.18 -28.33 -10.44
CA PHE A 50 9.38 -29.15 -11.34
C PHE A 50 9.18 -30.57 -10.77
N SER A 51 8.01 -31.17 -10.99
CA SER A 51 7.73 -32.55 -10.57
C SER A 51 8.47 -33.61 -11.40
N LYS A 52 9.01 -33.22 -12.56
CA LYS A 52 9.73 -34.08 -13.50
C LYS A 52 11.07 -33.42 -13.82
N PRO A 53 12.17 -34.17 -13.95
CA PRO A 53 13.44 -33.61 -14.40
C PRO A 53 13.35 -33.12 -15.84
N PHE A 54 13.81 -31.90 -16.13
CA PHE A 54 13.96 -31.42 -17.50
C PHE A 54 15.18 -32.06 -18.18
N LYS A 55 15.09 -32.26 -19.49
CA LYS A 55 16.15 -32.86 -20.32
C LYS A 55 17.17 -31.84 -20.80
N LYS A 56 16.68 -30.65 -21.15
CA LYS A 56 17.48 -29.52 -21.62
C LYS A 56 16.87 -28.25 -21.09
N TYR A 57 17.72 -27.26 -20.89
CA TYR A 57 17.29 -25.91 -20.60
C TYR A 57 18.22 -24.92 -21.28
N GLY A 58 17.73 -23.69 -21.39
CA GLY A 58 18.53 -22.60 -21.91
C GLY A 58 17.88 -21.27 -21.66
N GLN A 59 18.52 -20.22 -22.16
CA GLN A 59 18.06 -18.85 -22.00
C GLN A 59 18.26 -18.04 -23.26
N GLN A 60 17.39 -17.05 -23.45
CA GLN A 60 17.59 -15.95 -24.36
C GLN A 60 17.72 -14.65 -23.56
N ASN A 61 18.84 -13.96 -23.77
CA ASN A 61 19.11 -12.65 -23.20
C ASN A 61 18.83 -11.59 -24.26
N TYR A 62 17.90 -10.69 -23.96
CA TYR A 62 17.45 -9.59 -24.83
C TYR A 62 18.09 -8.25 -24.43
N ASP A 63 19.08 -8.25 -23.55
CA ASP A 63 19.88 -7.07 -23.24
C ASP A 63 20.62 -6.60 -24.50
N ASP A 64 20.76 -5.28 -24.61
CA ASP A 64 21.71 -4.69 -25.55
C ASP A 64 23.12 -5.22 -25.28
N LYS A 65 23.94 -5.21 -26.35
CA LYS A 65 25.33 -5.66 -26.26
C LYS A 65 26.09 -4.81 -25.24
N GLN A 66 26.42 -5.42 -24.10
CA GLN A 66 27.22 -4.78 -23.05
C GLN A 66 28.64 -4.52 -23.56
N SER A 67 29.16 -3.31 -23.29
CA SER A 67 30.53 -2.90 -23.63
C SER A 67 31.59 -3.74 -22.90
N TYR A 68 31.29 -4.17 -21.68
CA TYR A 68 32.11 -5.04 -20.87
C TYR A 68 31.26 -6.13 -20.22
N ARG A 69 31.57 -7.39 -20.54
CA ARG A 69 30.89 -8.59 -20.00
C ARG A 69 31.86 -9.56 -19.32
N GLY A 70 33.00 -9.06 -18.85
CA GLY A 70 34.07 -9.88 -18.26
C GLY A 70 34.53 -11.05 -19.14
N PHE A 71 34.89 -12.16 -18.51
CA PHE A 71 35.36 -13.37 -19.19
C PHE A 71 34.25 -14.40 -19.50
N TRP A 72 32.99 -14.02 -19.35
CA TRP A 72 31.84 -14.89 -19.61
C TRP A 72 31.78 -15.42 -21.06
N ARG A 73 32.47 -14.76 -22.00
CA ARG A 73 32.68 -15.26 -23.38
C ARG A 73 33.39 -16.61 -23.49
N LYS A 74 34.01 -17.10 -22.40
CA LYS A 74 34.65 -18.42 -22.33
C LYS A 74 33.64 -19.57 -22.27
N PHE A 75 32.39 -19.28 -21.94
CA PHE A 75 31.33 -20.28 -21.76
C PHE A 75 30.20 -20.07 -22.76
N ASN A 76 29.63 -21.17 -23.23
CA ASN A 76 28.31 -21.13 -23.83
C ASN A 76 27.27 -20.98 -22.71
N GLN A 77 26.63 -19.81 -22.63
CA GLN A 77 25.64 -19.48 -21.61
C GLN A 77 24.19 -19.65 -22.10
N THR A 78 23.98 -20.05 -23.36
CA THR A 78 22.62 -20.13 -23.93
C THR A 78 21.97 -21.48 -23.69
N GLU A 79 22.75 -22.54 -23.45
CA GLU A 79 22.26 -23.91 -23.31
C GLU A 79 22.97 -24.63 -22.15
N ASN A 80 22.19 -25.27 -21.27
CA ASN A 80 22.64 -26.09 -20.15
C ASN A 80 23.73 -25.45 -19.26
N PHE A 81 23.69 -24.12 -19.11
CA PHE A 81 24.63 -23.38 -18.26
C PHE A 81 23.96 -22.97 -16.94
N PRO A 82 24.50 -23.38 -15.78
CA PRO A 82 23.76 -23.33 -14.51
C PRO A 82 23.61 -21.92 -13.92
N GLU A 83 24.29 -20.91 -14.45
CA GLU A 83 24.23 -19.54 -13.93
C GLU A 83 23.81 -18.54 -15.00
N ILE A 84 22.63 -17.95 -14.84
CA ILE A 84 22.04 -17.00 -15.78
C ILE A 84 21.95 -15.63 -15.11
N ALA A 85 22.43 -14.59 -15.78
CA ALA A 85 22.34 -13.22 -15.30
C ALA A 85 22.14 -12.24 -16.46
N GLY A 86 21.33 -11.21 -16.23
CA GLY A 86 21.02 -10.15 -17.20
C GLY A 86 19.78 -9.37 -16.77
N LYS A 87 19.39 -8.36 -17.54
CA LYS A 87 18.19 -7.57 -17.24
C LYS A 87 16.95 -8.20 -17.86
N ASN A 88 17.07 -8.62 -19.12
CA ASN A 88 15.96 -9.11 -19.93
C ASN A 88 16.17 -10.58 -20.32
N ILE A 89 15.77 -11.49 -19.44
CA ILE A 89 15.98 -12.93 -19.58
C ILE A 89 14.66 -13.66 -19.80
N ARG A 90 14.63 -14.57 -20.78
CA ARG A 90 13.64 -15.67 -20.84
C ARG A 90 14.37 -16.99 -20.81
N MET A 91 13.83 -17.95 -20.06
CA MET A 91 14.35 -19.31 -20.03
C MET A 91 13.35 -20.29 -20.64
N TYR A 92 13.87 -21.40 -21.15
CA TYR A 92 13.08 -22.55 -21.58
C TYR A 92 13.56 -23.83 -20.88
N PHE A 93 12.62 -24.75 -20.69
CA PHE A 93 12.85 -26.08 -20.13
C PHE A 93 12.11 -27.11 -20.97
N ASP A 94 12.86 -28.07 -21.51
CA ASP A 94 12.34 -29.14 -22.34
C ASP A 94 12.20 -30.42 -21.53
N PHE A 95 11.10 -31.13 -21.73
CA PHE A 95 10.78 -32.37 -21.04
C PHE A 95 10.38 -33.42 -22.07
N ASP A 96 10.78 -34.66 -21.83
CA ASP A 96 10.13 -35.80 -22.49
C ASP A 96 8.78 -36.00 -21.79
N THR A 97 7.67 -36.07 -22.53
CA THR A 97 6.34 -36.27 -21.94
C THR A 97 5.54 -37.32 -22.68
N GLU A 98 4.75 -38.10 -21.95
CA GLU A 98 3.67 -38.89 -22.55
C GLU A 98 2.44 -38.03 -22.82
N GLU A 99 1.53 -38.51 -23.67
CA GLU A 99 0.27 -37.83 -23.91
C GLU A 99 -0.52 -37.67 -22.59
N GLN A 100 -1.03 -36.46 -22.33
CA GLN A 100 -1.73 -36.10 -21.08
C GLN A 100 -0.90 -36.15 -19.79
N GLU A 101 0.43 -36.30 -19.87
CA GLU A 101 1.29 -36.20 -18.69
C GLU A 101 1.25 -34.78 -18.09
N LYS A 102 1.09 -34.70 -16.77
CA LYS A 102 1.03 -33.42 -16.04
C LYS A 102 2.37 -33.13 -15.38
N ILE A 103 3.03 -32.06 -15.81
CA ILE A 103 4.19 -31.50 -15.11
C ILE A 103 3.68 -30.44 -14.13
N GLN A 104 3.97 -30.64 -12.84
CA GLN A 104 3.62 -29.69 -11.80
C GLN A 104 4.80 -28.76 -11.51
N ILE A 105 4.48 -27.56 -11.04
CA ILE A 105 5.45 -26.53 -10.66
C ILE A 105 5.13 -26.10 -9.23
N LYS A 106 6.16 -26.05 -8.38
CA LYS A 106 6.12 -25.31 -7.12
C LYS A 106 6.92 -24.03 -7.27
N PHE A 107 6.38 -22.91 -6.79
CA PHE A 107 7.02 -21.61 -6.87
C PHE A 107 6.84 -20.89 -5.54
N ALA A 108 7.94 -20.55 -4.89
CA ALA A 108 7.95 -19.84 -3.63
C ALA A 108 8.76 -18.55 -3.75
N LEU A 109 8.36 -17.54 -3.00
CA LEU A 109 8.97 -16.22 -2.98
C LEU A 109 9.64 -15.98 -1.64
N SER A 110 10.59 -15.04 -1.62
CA SER A 110 11.15 -14.49 -0.39
C SER A 110 11.57 -13.02 -0.60
N PRO A 111 11.37 -12.15 0.39
CA PRO A 111 11.95 -10.81 0.39
C PRO A 111 13.44 -10.79 0.73
N VAL A 112 13.98 -11.88 1.30
CA VAL A 112 15.34 -11.91 1.88
C VAL A 112 16.34 -12.65 1.01
N SER A 113 16.05 -13.90 0.62
CA SER A 113 17.06 -14.71 -0.06
C SER A 113 16.51 -15.89 -0.86
N GLN A 114 17.35 -16.42 -1.76
CA GLN A 114 17.12 -17.69 -2.46
C GLN A 114 16.95 -18.86 -1.49
N LYS A 115 17.72 -18.86 -0.39
CA LYS A 115 17.66 -19.90 0.64
C LYS A 115 16.30 -19.87 1.34
N ASN A 116 15.84 -18.70 1.73
CA ASN A 116 14.57 -18.56 2.43
C ASN A 116 13.39 -18.89 1.51
N ALA A 117 13.45 -18.52 0.22
CA ALA A 117 12.43 -18.95 -0.75
C ALA A 117 12.32 -20.49 -0.83
N LEU A 118 13.46 -21.19 -0.80
CA LEU A 118 13.48 -22.66 -0.77
C LEU A 118 12.94 -23.21 0.56
N GLU A 119 13.29 -22.58 1.69
CA GLU A 119 12.77 -22.94 3.02
C GLU A 119 11.25 -22.78 3.12
N ASN A 120 10.71 -21.67 2.59
CA ASN A 120 9.26 -21.44 2.48
C ASN A 120 8.60 -22.58 1.68
N MET A 121 9.12 -22.91 0.50
CA MET A 121 8.60 -23.99 -0.35
C MET A 121 8.57 -25.33 0.38
N GLN A 122 9.67 -25.69 1.06
CA GLN A 122 9.82 -26.98 1.72
C GLN A 122 8.94 -27.10 2.97
N THR A 123 8.74 -26.00 3.68
CA THR A 123 7.95 -25.95 4.92
C THR A 123 6.46 -25.98 4.61
N GLU A 124 6.00 -25.14 3.68
CA GLU A 124 4.57 -24.97 3.40
C GLU A 124 4.02 -26.07 2.48
N ILE A 125 4.79 -26.50 1.47
CA ILE A 125 4.36 -27.46 0.45
C ILE A 125 5.44 -28.53 0.19
N PRO A 126 5.68 -29.46 1.14
CA PRO A 126 6.69 -30.52 0.99
C PRO A 126 6.32 -31.60 -0.04
N HIS A 127 5.05 -31.68 -0.46
CA HIS A 127 4.53 -32.70 -1.38
C HIS A 127 4.18 -32.13 -2.76
N TRP A 128 3.67 -33.00 -3.64
CA TRP A 128 3.26 -32.69 -5.02
C TRP A 128 1.73 -32.85 -5.25
N ASP A 129 0.96 -33.18 -4.20
CA ASP A 129 -0.50 -33.29 -4.30
C ASP A 129 -1.17 -31.91 -4.43
N PHE A 130 -1.46 -31.51 -5.66
CA PHE A 130 -2.13 -30.24 -5.99
C PHE A 130 -3.56 -30.19 -5.44
N GLU A 131 -4.31 -31.28 -5.49
CA GLU A 131 -5.69 -31.32 -5.01
C GLU A 131 -5.75 -31.17 -3.50
N LYS A 132 -4.75 -31.69 -2.78
CA LYS A 132 -4.61 -31.44 -1.35
C LYS A 132 -4.38 -29.95 -1.05
N VAL A 133 -3.44 -29.29 -1.75
CA VAL A 133 -3.18 -27.84 -1.56
C VAL A 133 -4.44 -27.02 -1.86
N LYS A 134 -5.13 -27.32 -2.98
CA LYS A 134 -6.38 -26.66 -3.35
C LYS A 134 -7.46 -26.80 -2.28
N LYS A 135 -7.67 -28.02 -1.77
CA LYS A 135 -8.67 -28.27 -0.71
C LYS A 135 -8.33 -27.57 0.60
N GLN A 136 -7.05 -27.53 0.96
CA GLN A 136 -6.58 -26.79 2.14
C GLN A 136 -6.86 -25.29 1.99
N ALA A 137 -6.49 -24.68 0.85
CA ALA A 137 -6.78 -23.28 0.57
C ALA A 137 -8.29 -22.98 0.58
N GLN A 138 -9.12 -23.86 -0.01
CA GLN A 138 -10.58 -23.72 0.03
C GLN A 138 -11.13 -23.80 1.47
N ALA A 139 -10.59 -24.68 2.30
CA ALA A 139 -11.01 -24.80 3.69
C ALA A 139 -10.63 -23.56 4.51
N GLU A 140 -9.44 -23.00 4.28
CA GLU A 140 -8.99 -21.75 4.90
C GLU A 140 -9.86 -20.56 4.48
N TRP A 141 -10.14 -20.42 3.18
CA TRP A 141 -11.06 -19.39 2.69
C TRP A 141 -12.46 -19.55 3.27
N ASN A 142 -13.00 -20.76 3.31
CA ASN A 142 -14.30 -21.02 3.93
C ASN A 142 -14.28 -20.64 5.41
N LYS A 143 -13.19 -20.90 6.15
CA LYS A 143 -13.08 -20.48 7.55
C LYS A 143 -13.10 -18.95 7.70
N GLU A 144 -12.38 -18.23 6.85
CA GLU A 144 -12.35 -16.76 6.89
C GLU A 144 -13.69 -16.15 6.48
N LEU A 145 -14.29 -16.61 5.38
CA LEU A 145 -15.56 -16.10 4.86
C LEU A 145 -16.75 -16.42 5.78
N ASN A 146 -16.74 -17.55 6.48
CA ASN A 146 -17.79 -17.90 7.45
C ASN A 146 -17.74 -17.09 8.76
N LYS A 147 -16.82 -16.13 8.90
CA LYS A 147 -16.84 -15.20 10.05
C LYS A 147 -18.09 -14.31 10.06
N ILE A 148 -18.71 -14.09 8.90
CA ILE A 148 -20.01 -13.40 8.78
C ILE A 148 -20.94 -14.30 7.99
N VAL A 149 -22.11 -14.60 8.55
CA VAL A 149 -23.15 -15.39 7.88
C VAL A 149 -24.32 -14.48 7.59
N ILE A 150 -24.67 -14.34 6.31
CA ILE A 150 -25.79 -13.51 5.86
C ILE A 150 -26.95 -14.37 5.33
N ASN A 151 -28.18 -13.89 5.53
CA ASN A 151 -29.38 -14.45 4.90
C ASN A 151 -29.89 -13.48 3.84
N ALA A 152 -29.58 -13.76 2.58
CA ALA A 152 -29.88 -12.90 1.43
C ALA A 152 -30.10 -13.76 0.17
N SER A 153 -30.40 -13.12 -0.96
CA SER A 153 -30.45 -13.79 -2.27
C SER A 153 -29.07 -14.36 -2.64
N GLU A 154 -29.02 -15.29 -3.61
CA GLU A 154 -27.73 -15.82 -4.07
C GLU A 154 -26.84 -14.74 -4.71
N ASP A 155 -27.42 -13.80 -5.46
CA ASP A 155 -26.68 -12.68 -6.07
C ASP A 155 -26.07 -11.77 -4.98
N ASP A 156 -26.84 -11.45 -3.93
CA ASP A 156 -26.33 -10.67 -2.80
C ASP A 156 -25.22 -11.40 -2.04
N LYS A 157 -25.32 -12.73 -1.89
CA LYS A 157 -24.26 -13.55 -1.29
C LYS A 157 -22.99 -13.53 -2.13
N VAL A 158 -23.10 -13.67 -3.45
CA VAL A 158 -21.94 -13.58 -4.35
C VAL A 158 -21.27 -12.21 -4.21
N ASN A 159 -22.03 -11.12 -4.26
CA ASN A 159 -21.49 -9.78 -4.08
C ASN A 159 -20.83 -9.59 -2.70
N PHE A 160 -21.49 -10.04 -1.64
CA PHE A 160 -20.99 -9.90 -0.27
C PHE A 160 -19.71 -10.70 -0.03
N TYR A 161 -19.69 -12.00 -0.34
CA TYR A 161 -18.52 -12.85 -0.08
C TYR A 161 -17.36 -12.54 -1.03
N THR A 162 -17.63 -12.06 -2.25
CA THR A 162 -16.58 -11.54 -3.14
C THR A 162 -15.95 -10.28 -2.55
N SER A 163 -16.76 -9.35 -2.03
CA SER A 163 -16.25 -8.15 -1.35
C SER A 163 -15.43 -8.54 -0.11
N MET A 164 -15.92 -9.48 0.70
CA MET A 164 -15.19 -9.98 1.87
C MET A 164 -13.86 -10.64 1.47
N TYR A 165 -13.84 -11.44 0.41
CA TYR A 165 -12.60 -11.97 -0.17
C TYR A 165 -11.62 -10.84 -0.54
N HIS A 166 -12.08 -9.81 -1.25
CA HIS A 166 -11.25 -8.66 -1.61
C HIS A 166 -10.69 -7.90 -0.39
N THR A 167 -11.41 -7.87 0.73
CA THR A 167 -10.88 -7.28 1.97
C THR A 167 -9.80 -8.12 2.64
N PHE A 168 -9.63 -9.41 2.31
CA PHE A 168 -8.71 -10.32 3.01
C PHE A 168 -7.46 -10.70 2.21
N ILE A 169 -7.33 -10.22 0.98
CA ILE A 169 -6.13 -10.44 0.15
C ILE A 169 -5.01 -9.42 0.42
N THR A 170 -5.28 -8.33 1.14
CA THR A 170 -4.29 -7.32 1.57
C THR A 170 -4.59 -6.83 3.00
N PRO A 171 -3.60 -6.29 3.75
CA PRO A 171 -2.14 -6.33 3.54
C PRO A 171 -1.53 -7.73 3.44
N THR A 172 -0.37 -7.85 2.82
CA THR A 172 0.30 -9.12 2.49
C THR A 172 1.40 -9.46 3.50
N ILE A 173 1.51 -10.72 3.91
CA ILE A 173 2.63 -11.20 4.74
C ILE A 173 3.95 -10.93 4.00
N TYR A 174 4.94 -10.39 4.72
CA TYR A 174 6.22 -9.95 4.18
C TYR A 174 7.41 -10.43 5.01
N ASN A 175 7.29 -11.57 5.69
CA ASN A 175 8.43 -12.31 6.22
C ASN A 175 8.41 -13.75 5.71
N ASP A 176 9.59 -14.37 5.71
CA ASP A 176 9.77 -15.80 5.45
C ASP A 176 9.29 -16.65 6.65
N VAL A 177 9.18 -17.97 6.46
CA VAL A 177 8.75 -18.91 7.53
C VAL A 177 9.66 -18.90 8.76
N ASN A 178 10.91 -18.47 8.58
CA ASN A 178 11.90 -18.32 9.66
C ASN A 178 11.81 -16.96 10.38
N GLY A 179 10.88 -16.09 9.97
CA GLY A 179 10.62 -14.75 10.51
C GLY A 179 11.48 -13.64 9.91
N GLU A 180 12.43 -13.93 9.02
CA GLU A 180 13.26 -12.90 8.39
C GLU A 180 12.48 -12.08 7.33
N TYR A 181 12.77 -10.79 7.25
CA TYR A 181 12.22 -9.89 6.24
C TYR A 181 13.23 -8.81 5.83
N LYS A 182 12.98 -8.19 4.67
CA LYS A 182 13.75 -7.03 4.21
C LYS A 182 13.15 -5.77 4.81
N GLY A 183 13.94 -5.03 5.60
CA GLY A 183 13.52 -3.75 6.19
C GLY A 183 13.52 -2.61 5.18
N LEU A 184 12.88 -1.49 5.53
CA LEU A 184 12.86 -0.28 4.69
C LEU A 184 14.27 0.27 4.42
N ASP A 185 15.17 0.11 5.40
CA ASP A 185 16.61 0.40 5.32
C ASP A 185 17.40 -0.55 4.39
N GLN A 186 16.72 -1.53 3.80
CA GLN A 186 17.30 -2.59 2.98
C GLN A 186 18.19 -3.58 3.76
N ASP A 187 18.15 -3.59 5.08
CA ASP A 187 18.80 -4.63 5.88
C ASP A 187 17.86 -5.83 6.10
N VAL A 188 18.43 -6.94 6.57
CA VAL A 188 17.64 -8.11 6.96
C VAL A 188 17.29 -8.00 8.43
N HIS A 189 16.00 -7.99 8.70
CA HIS A 189 15.42 -7.93 10.04
C HIS A 189 14.70 -9.25 10.34
N LYS A 190 14.35 -9.46 11.60
CA LYS A 190 13.55 -10.61 12.03
C LYS A 190 12.32 -10.15 12.80
N ALA A 191 11.16 -10.64 12.41
CA ALA A 191 9.91 -10.36 13.09
C ALA A 191 9.84 -11.22 14.36
N ASP A 192 9.96 -10.60 15.53
CA ASP A 192 9.92 -11.26 16.83
C ASP A 192 8.59 -10.97 17.54
N GLY A 193 7.79 -12.01 17.78
CA GLY A 193 6.47 -11.88 18.40
C GLY A 193 5.41 -11.16 17.55
N PHE A 194 5.60 -11.09 16.23
CA PHE A 194 4.59 -10.63 15.26
C PHE A 194 4.89 -11.16 13.84
N THR A 195 3.90 -11.11 12.96
CA THR A 195 4.08 -11.31 11.52
C THR A 195 4.30 -9.96 10.83
N ASN A 196 5.36 -9.80 10.05
CA ASN A 196 5.57 -8.58 9.27
C ASN A 196 4.60 -8.56 8.07
N TYR A 197 3.94 -7.42 7.86
CA TYR A 197 3.05 -7.16 6.74
C TYR A 197 3.58 -5.99 5.90
N THR A 198 3.24 -6.01 4.61
CA THR A 198 3.46 -4.91 3.66
C THR A 198 2.21 -4.72 2.78
N THR A 199 2.25 -3.76 1.84
CA THR A 199 1.08 -3.36 1.02
C THR A 199 0.08 -2.57 1.86
N PHE A 200 0.50 -1.39 2.30
CA PHE A 200 -0.30 -0.46 3.08
C PHE A 200 -0.76 0.70 2.20
N SER A 201 -1.95 0.58 1.59
CA SER A 201 -2.61 1.64 0.80
C SER A 201 -3.37 2.58 1.73
N LEU A 202 -2.64 3.34 2.55
CA LEU A 202 -3.24 3.88 3.78
C LEU A 202 -4.27 4.97 3.52
N TRP A 203 -4.10 5.77 2.46
CA TRP A 203 -5.07 6.79 2.05
C TRP A 203 -6.48 6.24 1.79
N ASP A 204 -6.60 5.00 1.32
CA ASP A 204 -7.87 4.31 1.15
C ASP A 204 -8.27 3.56 2.41
N THR A 205 -7.34 2.75 2.92
CA THR A 205 -7.66 1.66 3.85
C THR A 205 -7.93 2.14 5.28
N TYR A 206 -7.49 3.34 5.67
CA TYR A 206 -7.85 3.92 6.96
C TYR A 206 -9.37 4.16 7.08
N ARG A 207 -10.05 4.40 5.95
CA ARG A 207 -11.46 4.82 5.90
C ARG A 207 -12.42 3.74 6.34
N ALA A 208 -12.16 2.49 5.95
CA ALA A 208 -13.07 1.37 6.21
C ALA A 208 -12.37 0.03 6.48
N LEU A 209 -11.27 -0.30 5.77
CA LEU A 209 -10.63 -1.60 5.88
C LEU A 209 -9.99 -1.82 7.26
N HIS A 210 -9.17 -0.89 7.73
CA HIS A 210 -8.55 -1.01 9.06
C HIS A 210 -9.57 -0.92 10.21
N PRO A 211 -10.59 -0.03 10.16
CA PRO A 211 -11.73 -0.10 11.09
C PRO A 211 -12.42 -1.47 11.09
N PHE A 212 -12.64 -2.07 9.92
CA PHE A 212 -13.20 -3.41 9.78
C PHE A 212 -12.28 -4.49 10.36
N PHE A 213 -10.97 -4.39 10.20
CA PHE A 213 -10.00 -5.32 10.78
C PHE A 213 -9.91 -5.24 12.30
N ASN A 214 -10.14 -4.07 12.90
CA ASN A 214 -10.28 -3.96 14.34
C ASN A 214 -11.43 -4.82 14.89
N LEU A 215 -12.44 -5.16 14.06
CA LEU A 215 -13.54 -6.05 14.40
C LEU A 215 -13.26 -7.52 13.99
N MET A 216 -12.84 -7.73 12.73
CA MET A 216 -12.84 -9.05 12.11
C MET A 216 -11.48 -9.76 12.09
N GLN A 217 -10.40 -8.99 12.19
CA GLN A 217 -9.01 -9.47 12.10
C GLN A 217 -8.10 -8.83 13.16
N PRO A 218 -8.51 -8.68 14.44
CA PRO A 218 -7.78 -7.85 15.41
C PRO A 218 -6.34 -8.34 15.65
N SER A 219 -6.11 -9.66 15.65
CA SER A 219 -4.74 -10.20 15.76
C SER A 219 -3.86 -9.81 14.56
N ARG A 220 -4.40 -9.80 13.34
CA ARG A 220 -3.65 -9.39 12.15
C ARG A 220 -3.46 -7.87 12.14
N ASN A 221 -4.47 -7.10 12.55
CA ASN A 221 -4.33 -5.65 12.60
C ASN A 221 -3.31 -5.20 13.65
N ASN A 222 -3.20 -5.91 14.78
CA ASN A 222 -2.09 -5.73 15.72
C ASN A 222 -0.72 -5.90 15.03
N ASP A 223 -0.55 -6.95 14.25
CA ASP A 223 0.69 -7.25 13.55
C ASP A 223 0.97 -6.25 12.41
N MET A 224 -0.08 -5.78 11.72
CA MET A 224 0.01 -4.69 10.74
C MET A 224 0.49 -3.40 11.40
N VAL A 225 -0.05 -3.02 12.57
CA VAL A 225 0.42 -1.84 13.31
C VAL A 225 1.86 -2.03 13.80
N LYS A 226 2.24 -3.22 14.30
CA LYS A 226 3.65 -3.51 14.62
C LYS A 226 4.56 -3.39 13.41
N SER A 227 4.09 -3.76 12.22
CA SER A 227 4.82 -3.60 10.97
C SER A 227 5.00 -2.12 10.59
N MET A 228 3.99 -1.27 10.82
CA MET A 228 4.11 0.18 10.64
C MET A 228 5.12 0.79 11.62
N MET A 229 5.17 0.31 12.87
CA MET A 229 6.17 0.74 13.84
C MET A 229 7.59 0.30 13.44
N ALA A 230 7.76 -0.94 12.98
CA ALA A 230 9.04 -1.40 12.44
C ALA A 230 9.49 -0.58 11.21
N HIS A 231 8.55 -0.22 10.33
CA HIS A 231 8.81 0.70 9.22
C HIS A 231 9.31 2.06 9.72
N TYR A 232 8.65 2.66 10.72
CA TYR A 232 9.08 3.94 11.32
C TYR A 232 10.48 3.86 11.93
N ASP A 233 10.80 2.77 12.63
CA ASP A 233 12.11 2.57 13.23
C ASP A 233 13.21 2.50 12.17
N GLN A 234 12.93 1.84 11.06
CA GLN A 234 13.83 1.67 9.90
C GLN A 234 13.84 2.87 8.95
N SER A 235 12.90 3.81 9.10
CA SER A 235 12.79 4.98 8.24
C SER A 235 13.90 5.99 8.53
N ALA A 236 14.69 6.31 7.49
CA ALA A 236 15.69 7.36 7.55
C ALA A 236 15.07 8.76 7.78
N LEU A 237 13.80 8.93 7.42
CA LEU A 237 13.05 10.18 7.63
C LEU A 237 12.30 10.20 8.96
N LYS A 238 12.32 9.10 9.72
CA LYS A 238 11.51 8.90 10.94
C LYS A 238 10.05 9.29 10.70
N MET A 239 9.50 8.70 9.65
CA MET A 239 8.09 8.78 9.29
C MET A 239 7.48 7.38 9.28
N LEU A 240 6.24 7.29 9.77
CA LEU A 240 5.37 6.15 9.56
C LEU A 240 5.06 6.01 8.06
N PRO A 241 4.62 4.82 7.61
CA PRO A 241 4.33 4.62 6.19
C PRO A 241 3.23 5.55 5.70
N ILE A 242 3.40 6.07 4.49
CA ILE A 242 2.37 6.80 3.73
C ILE A 242 1.70 5.81 2.80
N TRP A 243 2.46 5.20 1.89
CA TRP A 243 2.01 4.06 1.10
C TRP A 243 3.19 3.18 0.79
N SER A 244 3.21 2.01 1.43
CA SER A 244 4.39 1.17 1.43
C SER A 244 4.11 -0.25 0.95
N HIS A 245 5.03 -0.75 0.14
CA HIS A 245 5.08 -2.15 -0.28
C HIS A 245 6.51 -2.57 -0.55
N TYR A 246 6.82 -3.84 -0.28
CA TYR A 246 8.11 -4.45 -0.63
C TYR A 246 9.32 -3.65 -0.11
N ALA A 247 9.35 -3.36 1.20
CA ALA A 247 10.45 -2.62 1.83
C ALA A 247 10.72 -1.22 1.22
N ASN A 248 9.68 -0.59 0.65
CA ASN A 248 9.75 0.77 0.11
C ASN A 248 8.51 1.54 0.58
N ASP A 249 8.69 2.81 0.95
CA ASP A 249 7.63 3.80 0.85
C ASP A 249 7.70 4.46 -0.52
N ASN A 250 6.55 4.64 -1.15
CA ASN A 250 6.44 5.21 -2.48
C ASN A 250 5.76 6.59 -2.49
N TRP A 251 5.35 7.09 -1.32
CA TRP A 251 4.81 8.44 -1.12
C TRP A 251 3.49 8.74 -1.86
N CYS A 252 2.81 7.70 -2.34
CA CYS A 252 1.40 7.74 -2.71
C CYS A 252 0.57 7.76 -1.41
N MET A 253 -0.66 8.23 -1.31
CA MET A 253 -1.13 9.50 -1.86
C MET A 253 -0.75 10.63 -0.88
N SER A 254 -1.69 11.53 -0.56
CA SER A 254 -1.54 12.56 0.46
C SER A 254 -1.75 12.03 1.89
N GLY A 255 -1.64 12.94 2.88
CA GLY A 255 -1.94 12.63 4.27
C GLY A 255 -0.78 11.93 4.99
N TYR A 256 -1.03 11.57 6.25
CA TYR A 256 -0.17 10.68 7.03
C TYR A 256 -1.05 9.66 7.79
N HIS A 257 -1.94 9.00 7.05
CA HIS A 257 -3.06 8.22 7.56
C HIS A 257 -2.71 6.95 8.36
N SER A 258 -1.44 6.55 8.39
CA SER A 258 -0.94 5.57 9.36
C SER A 258 -1.30 5.99 10.80
N VAL A 259 -1.30 7.29 11.12
CA VAL A 259 -1.67 7.78 12.46
C VAL A 259 -3.12 7.48 12.82
N SER A 260 -4.03 7.50 11.83
CA SER A 260 -5.44 7.14 12.04
C SER A 260 -5.58 5.66 12.36
N VAL A 261 -4.92 4.79 11.58
CA VAL A 261 -4.93 3.33 11.80
C VAL A 261 -4.37 2.97 13.17
N ILE A 262 -3.25 3.59 13.55
CA ILE A 262 -2.59 3.38 14.84
C ILE A 262 -3.48 3.85 15.98
N ALA A 263 -3.97 5.09 15.93
CA ALA A 263 -4.82 5.65 16.96
C ALA A 263 -6.07 4.77 17.19
N ASP A 264 -6.73 4.35 16.12
CA ASP A 264 -7.92 3.50 16.21
C ASP A 264 -7.62 2.14 16.85
N ALA A 265 -6.53 1.49 16.45
CA ALA A 265 -6.11 0.20 17.01
C ALA A 265 -5.67 0.31 18.48
N VAL A 266 -5.00 1.38 18.89
CA VAL A 266 -4.61 1.61 20.29
C VAL A 266 -5.83 1.87 21.16
N ILE A 267 -6.69 2.81 20.77
CA ILE A 267 -7.86 3.22 21.55
C ILE A 267 -8.85 2.05 21.73
N LYS A 268 -9.01 1.20 20.71
CA LYS A 268 -9.84 -0.02 20.78
C LYS A 268 -9.13 -1.19 21.49
N GLY A 269 -7.89 -1.02 21.94
CA GLY A 269 -7.12 -2.06 22.63
C GLY A 269 -6.70 -3.23 21.74
N VAL A 270 -6.72 -3.06 20.41
CA VAL A 270 -6.28 -4.06 19.45
C VAL A 270 -4.75 -4.15 19.40
N TYR A 271 -4.07 -3.00 19.37
CA TYR A 271 -2.61 -2.95 19.40
C TYR A 271 -2.05 -3.37 20.77
N LYS A 272 -1.07 -4.27 20.75
CA LYS A 272 -0.43 -4.87 21.94
C LYS A 272 1.04 -4.47 22.12
N GLY A 273 1.53 -3.48 21.35
CA GLY A 273 2.85 -2.89 21.57
C GLY A 273 2.80 -1.68 22.50
N ASN A 274 3.84 -0.86 22.48
CA ASN A 274 3.94 0.32 23.34
C ASN A 274 3.14 1.49 22.74
N ALA A 275 2.00 1.80 23.37
CA ALA A 275 1.12 2.88 22.93
C ALA A 275 1.77 4.27 22.98
N GLU A 276 2.72 4.48 23.89
CA GLU A 276 3.41 5.77 24.01
C GLU A 276 4.44 5.97 22.91
N GLU A 277 5.18 4.92 22.55
CA GLU A 277 6.07 4.94 21.38
C GLU A 277 5.25 5.15 20.09
N ALA A 278 4.07 4.52 19.98
CA ALA A 278 3.17 4.74 18.87
C ALA A 278 2.71 6.21 18.78
N LEU A 279 2.34 6.84 19.90
CA LEU A 279 2.03 8.27 19.93
C LEU A 279 3.24 9.12 19.51
N GLN A 280 4.45 8.80 19.97
CA GLN A 280 5.65 9.54 19.56
C GLN A 280 5.93 9.41 18.05
N ALA A 281 5.72 8.23 17.45
CA ALA A 281 5.84 8.06 16.00
C ALA A 281 4.80 8.88 15.21
N CYS A 282 3.56 8.95 15.71
CA CYS A 282 2.53 9.82 15.13
C CYS A 282 2.91 11.31 15.21
N ILE A 283 3.45 11.76 16.34
CA ILE A 283 3.91 13.14 16.53
C ILE A 283 5.11 13.45 15.63
N ALA A 284 6.08 12.54 15.54
CA ALA A 284 7.25 12.71 14.68
C ALA A 284 6.84 12.82 13.20
N THR A 285 5.95 11.94 12.74
CA THR A 285 5.45 11.92 11.35
C THR A 285 4.69 13.21 11.01
N SER A 286 3.74 13.62 11.84
CA SER A 286 2.93 14.84 11.63
C SER A 286 3.69 16.16 11.81
N ASN A 287 4.96 16.11 12.25
CA ASN A 287 5.87 17.25 12.37
C ASN A 287 7.05 17.18 11.38
N HIS A 288 7.02 16.26 10.40
CA HIS A 288 8.04 16.20 9.35
C HIS A 288 7.86 17.33 8.35
N ARG A 289 8.40 18.51 8.67
CA ARG A 289 8.06 19.80 8.04
C ARG A 289 8.29 19.87 6.52
N ASP A 290 9.25 19.11 6.00
CA ASP A 290 9.62 19.09 4.58
C ASP A 290 8.74 18.15 3.74
N TYR A 291 7.83 17.40 4.36
CA TYR A 291 6.87 16.54 3.65
C TYR A 291 5.60 17.32 3.29
N GLU A 292 5.29 17.38 2.00
CA GLU A 292 4.01 17.81 1.42
C GLU A 292 3.34 19.07 2.04
N GLY A 293 4.14 20.05 2.46
CA GLY A 293 3.65 21.32 2.99
C GLY A 293 3.27 21.30 4.48
N ILE A 294 3.60 20.24 5.23
CA ILE A 294 3.39 20.18 6.70
C ILE A 294 3.95 21.43 7.40
N GLY A 295 5.15 21.90 7.02
CA GLY A 295 5.73 23.11 7.61
C GLY A 295 4.82 24.34 7.46
N HIS A 296 4.25 24.56 6.26
CA HIS A 296 3.33 25.66 6.01
C HIS A 296 1.99 25.47 6.74
N TYR A 297 1.48 24.24 6.79
CA TYR A 297 0.28 23.88 7.53
C TYR A 297 0.43 24.18 9.04
N ILE A 298 1.58 23.84 9.65
CA ILE A 298 1.86 24.13 11.06
C ILE A 298 1.95 25.63 11.30
N ASP A 299 2.66 26.37 10.45
CA ASP A 299 2.95 27.79 10.67
C ASP A 299 1.72 28.69 10.43
N ASN A 300 0.96 28.38 9.38
CA ASN A 300 -0.12 29.25 8.88
C ASN A 300 -1.52 28.68 9.15
N GLY A 301 -1.63 27.41 9.54
CA GLY A 301 -2.89 26.69 9.64
C GLY A 301 -3.48 26.24 8.30
N PHE A 302 -2.78 26.44 7.19
CA PHE A 302 -3.14 25.99 5.85
C PHE A 302 -1.91 25.95 4.94
N ILE A 303 -2.00 25.21 3.84
CA ILE A 303 -0.95 25.17 2.81
C ILE A 303 -1.28 26.23 1.75
N PRO A 304 -0.37 27.18 1.46
CA PRO A 304 -0.59 28.13 0.37
C PRO A 304 -0.66 27.44 -0.99
N ALA A 305 -1.56 27.91 -1.85
CA ALA A 305 -1.77 27.38 -3.20
C ALA A 305 -0.51 27.45 -4.07
N GLU A 306 0.36 28.43 -3.81
CA GLU A 306 1.64 28.59 -4.50
C GLU A 306 2.65 27.50 -4.15
N LYS A 307 2.38 26.68 -3.12
CA LYS A 307 3.29 25.66 -2.58
C LYS A 307 2.86 24.23 -2.89
N SER A 308 1.57 23.98 -3.07
CA SER A 308 1.06 22.65 -3.41
C SER A 308 -0.21 22.71 -4.25
N GLY A 309 -0.25 21.91 -5.33
CA GLY A 309 -1.43 21.72 -6.17
C GLY A 309 -2.56 20.95 -5.49
N THR A 310 -2.29 20.29 -4.36
CA THR A 310 -3.24 19.53 -3.53
C THR A 310 -3.41 20.17 -2.15
N SER A 311 -3.12 21.47 -2.03
CA SER A 311 -3.08 22.22 -0.77
C SER A 311 -4.33 22.10 0.11
N ILE A 312 -5.53 22.06 -0.47
CA ILE A 312 -6.79 21.93 0.27
C ILE A 312 -6.94 20.49 0.78
N SER A 313 -6.81 19.49 -0.11
CA SER A 313 -6.90 18.08 0.29
C SER A 313 -5.96 17.76 1.44
N ASN A 314 -4.69 18.16 1.33
CA ASN A 314 -3.71 17.99 2.41
C ASN A 314 -4.12 18.72 3.68
N THR A 315 -4.59 19.97 3.61
CA THR A 315 -5.02 20.71 4.82
C THR A 315 -6.20 20.02 5.53
N LEU A 316 -7.17 19.50 4.77
CA LEU A 316 -8.34 18.80 5.33
C LEU A 316 -7.95 17.44 5.92
N GLU A 317 -7.11 16.69 5.22
CA GLU A 317 -6.61 15.37 5.64
C GLU A 317 -5.70 15.46 6.85
N TYR A 318 -4.77 16.42 6.90
CA TYR A 318 -3.93 16.68 8.06
C TYR A 318 -4.77 17.11 9.27
N ALA A 319 -5.83 17.90 9.07
CA ALA A 319 -6.73 18.26 10.17
C ALA A 319 -7.47 17.04 10.75
N TYR A 320 -7.85 16.06 9.93
CA TYR A 320 -8.40 14.79 10.40
C TYR A 320 -7.34 13.94 11.11
N ASP A 321 -6.17 13.77 10.51
CA ASP A 321 -5.08 12.97 11.09
C ASP A 321 -4.61 13.57 12.43
N ASP A 322 -4.56 14.89 12.56
CA ASP A 322 -4.27 15.59 13.80
C ASP A 322 -5.36 15.36 14.87
N TRP A 323 -6.63 15.28 14.46
CA TRP A 323 -7.69 14.88 15.40
C TRP A 323 -7.47 13.46 15.93
N CYS A 324 -7.03 12.51 15.09
CA CYS A 324 -6.69 11.15 15.53
C CYS A 324 -5.56 11.15 16.55
N ILE A 325 -4.51 11.96 16.33
CA ILE A 325 -3.40 12.14 17.28
C ILE A 325 -3.92 12.74 18.59
N ALA A 326 -4.80 13.74 18.53
CA ALA A 326 -5.43 14.30 19.71
C ALA A 326 -6.21 13.23 20.50
N GLN A 327 -7.00 12.37 19.83
CA GLN A 327 -7.74 11.31 20.53
C GLN A 327 -6.81 10.29 21.18
N LEU A 328 -5.71 9.93 20.51
CA LEU A 328 -4.70 9.04 21.07
C LEU A 328 -4.01 9.66 22.29
N ALA A 329 -3.61 10.92 22.20
CA ALA A 329 -3.02 11.67 23.30
C ALA A 329 -3.96 11.76 24.51
N LYS A 330 -5.25 12.03 24.27
CA LYS A 330 -6.29 12.02 25.32
C LYS A 330 -6.41 10.66 25.99
N HIS A 331 -6.44 9.58 25.20
CA HIS A 331 -6.50 8.20 25.72
C HIS A 331 -5.31 7.88 26.64
N LEU A 332 -4.13 8.43 26.34
CA LEU A 332 -2.88 8.24 27.07
C LEU A 332 -2.63 9.32 28.14
N ASN A 333 -3.62 10.18 28.41
CA ASN A 333 -3.53 11.28 29.37
C ASN A 333 -2.37 12.26 29.09
N LYS A 334 -2.04 12.51 27.82
CA LYS A 334 -1.06 13.53 27.38
C LYS A 334 -1.78 14.84 27.05
N GLN A 335 -2.13 15.60 28.09
CA GLN A 335 -2.99 16.77 27.96
C GLN A 335 -2.41 17.86 27.03
N ASP A 336 -1.11 18.18 27.13
CA ASP A 336 -0.49 19.22 26.29
C ASP A 336 -0.56 18.86 24.79
N VAL A 337 -0.28 17.59 24.45
CA VAL A 337 -0.38 17.07 23.08
C VAL A 337 -1.83 17.08 22.61
N TYR A 338 -2.77 16.67 23.47
CA TYR A 338 -4.20 16.72 23.16
C TYR A 338 -4.66 18.13 22.80
N GLU A 339 -4.27 19.14 23.58
CA GLU A 339 -4.64 20.53 23.34
C GLU A 339 -4.04 21.09 22.04
N GLU A 340 -2.75 20.83 21.80
CA GLU A 340 -2.06 21.24 20.58
C GLU A 340 -2.73 20.64 19.32
N TYR A 341 -2.90 19.33 19.29
CA TYR A 341 -3.46 18.64 18.14
C TYR A 341 -4.96 18.86 17.97
N THR A 342 -5.70 19.12 19.07
CA THR A 342 -7.10 19.59 18.97
C THR A 342 -7.16 20.94 18.26
N LYS A 343 -6.26 21.88 18.58
CA LYS A 343 -6.17 23.16 17.88
C LYS A 343 -5.82 22.98 16.40
N ARG A 344 -4.80 22.17 16.08
CA ARG A 344 -4.41 21.88 14.70
C ARG A 344 -5.52 21.18 13.91
N SER A 345 -6.29 20.29 14.54
CA SER A 345 -7.46 19.67 13.89
C SER A 345 -8.55 20.65 13.46
N GLY A 346 -8.52 21.89 13.97
CA GLY A 346 -9.40 22.98 13.54
C GLY A 346 -8.93 23.72 12.28
N ASN A 347 -7.73 23.42 11.75
CA ASN A 347 -7.10 24.12 10.63
C ASN A 347 -7.87 24.04 9.32
N TRP A 348 -8.72 23.02 9.13
CA TRP A 348 -9.62 22.94 7.96
C TRP A 348 -10.45 24.21 7.76
N GLN A 349 -10.80 24.90 8.85
CA GLN A 349 -11.59 26.13 8.80
C GLN A 349 -10.88 27.26 8.07
N ASN A 350 -9.54 27.22 7.97
CA ASN A 350 -8.78 28.25 7.28
C ASN A 350 -9.09 28.27 5.79
N ASN A 351 -9.43 27.13 5.18
CA ASN A 351 -9.81 27.03 3.78
C ASN A 351 -11.31 27.17 3.54
N PHE A 352 -12.14 27.23 4.60
CA PHE A 352 -13.59 27.38 4.44
C PHE A 352 -13.96 28.83 4.13
N ASP A 353 -14.51 29.05 2.93
CA ASP A 353 -15.05 30.34 2.54
C ASP A 353 -16.56 30.40 2.82
N ALA A 354 -16.96 31.24 3.77
CA ALA A 354 -18.36 31.38 4.17
C ALA A 354 -19.27 31.99 3.08
N GLU A 355 -18.71 32.71 2.09
CA GLU A 355 -19.48 33.32 1.01
C GLU A 355 -19.95 32.25 0.01
N THR A 356 -19.02 31.41 -0.45
CA THR A 356 -19.32 30.30 -1.38
C THR A 356 -19.78 29.03 -0.66
N GLY A 357 -19.48 28.93 0.64
CA GLY A 357 -19.65 27.74 1.47
C GLY A 357 -18.74 26.57 1.07
N PHE A 358 -17.77 26.74 0.18
CA PHE A 358 -16.84 25.68 -0.24
C PHE A 358 -15.49 25.84 0.46
N MET A 359 -14.71 24.77 0.46
CA MET A 359 -13.28 24.87 0.72
C MET A 359 -12.60 25.48 -0.52
N ARG A 360 -11.74 26.48 -0.31
CA ARG A 360 -11.05 27.22 -1.37
C ARG A 360 -9.57 27.36 -1.10
N GLU A 361 -8.82 27.45 -2.19
CA GLU A 361 -7.37 27.70 -2.16
C GLU A 361 -7.10 29.08 -1.54
N LYS A 362 -6.10 29.12 -0.66
CA LYS A 362 -5.59 30.36 -0.09
C LYS A 362 -4.19 30.64 -0.59
N ARG A 363 -3.95 31.90 -0.92
CA ARG A 363 -2.62 32.42 -1.22
C ARG A 363 -1.79 32.56 0.05
N GLN A 364 -0.48 32.70 -0.14
CA GLN A 364 0.45 32.92 0.95
C GLN A 364 0.13 34.17 1.79
N ASP A 365 -0.52 35.18 1.19
CA ASP A 365 -0.98 36.40 1.87
C ASP A 365 -2.28 36.21 2.70
N GLY A 366 -2.84 34.99 2.71
CA GLY A 366 -4.05 34.65 3.45
C GLY A 366 -5.36 34.96 2.74
N THR A 367 -5.33 35.47 1.50
CA THR A 367 -6.53 35.73 0.71
C THR A 367 -6.95 34.51 -0.13
N PHE A 368 -8.25 34.34 -0.37
CA PHE A 368 -8.74 33.29 -1.27
C PHE A 368 -8.38 33.61 -2.73
N LYS A 369 -8.02 32.56 -3.49
CA LYS A 369 -7.81 32.67 -4.93
C LYS A 369 -9.13 33.06 -5.62
N PRO A 370 -9.15 34.10 -6.48
CA PRO A 370 -10.38 34.56 -7.13
C PRO A 370 -10.88 33.52 -8.15
N ASN A 371 -12.17 33.58 -8.47
CA ASN A 371 -12.82 32.76 -9.50
C ASN A 371 -12.59 31.25 -9.33
N PRO A 372 -13.01 30.64 -8.20
CA PRO A 372 -12.88 29.20 -8.02
C PRO A 372 -13.71 28.45 -9.06
N ASP A 373 -13.13 27.42 -9.68
CA ASP A 373 -13.91 26.46 -10.45
C ASP A 373 -14.26 25.27 -9.54
N VAL A 374 -15.47 25.30 -8.99
CA VAL A 374 -15.91 24.30 -8.00
C VAL A 374 -16.15 22.92 -8.59
N MET A 375 -16.25 22.80 -9.93
CA MET A 375 -16.48 21.55 -10.64
C MET A 375 -15.18 20.90 -11.12
N SER A 376 -14.15 21.71 -11.38
CA SER A 376 -12.86 21.21 -11.84
C SER A 376 -12.18 20.30 -10.82
N THR A 377 -11.73 19.16 -11.32
CA THR A 377 -10.89 18.18 -10.61
C THR A 377 -9.40 18.51 -10.69
N HIS A 378 -9.03 19.56 -11.42
CA HIS A 378 -7.65 19.91 -11.73
C HIS A 378 -7.30 21.34 -11.35
N GLY A 379 -6.15 21.54 -10.69
CA GLY A 379 -5.57 22.86 -10.42
C GLY A 379 -6.36 23.74 -9.46
N GLN A 380 -7.17 23.13 -8.59
CA GLN A 380 -8.01 23.80 -7.59
C GLN A 380 -7.64 23.41 -6.14
N GLY A 381 -6.45 22.84 -5.91
CA GLY A 381 -6.01 22.45 -4.57
C GLY A 381 -6.51 21.08 -4.09
N PHE A 382 -7.11 20.27 -4.96
CA PHE A 382 -7.67 18.97 -4.62
C PHE A 382 -6.91 17.83 -5.29
N ILE A 383 -6.86 16.67 -4.63
CA ILE A 383 -6.37 15.41 -5.17
C ILE A 383 -7.56 14.54 -5.58
N GLU A 384 -7.65 14.17 -6.87
CA GLU A 384 -8.69 13.25 -7.42
C GLU A 384 -10.13 13.63 -7.06
N GLY A 385 -10.41 14.92 -6.98
CA GLY A 385 -11.75 15.41 -6.66
C GLY A 385 -11.84 16.92 -6.83
N ASN A 386 -12.99 17.47 -6.47
CA ASN A 386 -13.27 18.89 -6.59
C ASN A 386 -13.87 19.45 -5.29
N SER A 387 -14.25 20.73 -5.31
CA SER A 387 -14.83 21.40 -4.15
C SER A 387 -16.12 20.75 -3.66
N TRP A 388 -16.93 20.18 -4.56
CA TRP A 388 -18.20 19.56 -4.20
C TRP A 388 -18.04 18.32 -3.35
N ASN A 389 -17.02 17.50 -3.61
CA ASN A 389 -16.72 16.31 -2.80
C ASN A 389 -15.93 16.67 -1.54
N TYR A 390 -14.80 17.36 -1.68
CA TYR A 390 -13.87 17.59 -0.57
C TYR A 390 -14.39 18.56 0.49
N SER A 391 -15.32 19.46 0.16
CA SER A 391 -15.87 20.38 1.17
C SER A 391 -16.65 19.68 2.28
N PHE A 392 -17.01 18.41 2.09
CA PHE A 392 -17.63 17.58 3.12
C PHE A 392 -16.62 16.79 3.96
N PHE A 393 -15.34 16.82 3.64
CA PHE A 393 -14.30 16.04 4.32
C PHE A 393 -13.86 16.70 5.64
N VAL A 394 -14.76 16.68 6.63
CA VAL A 394 -14.49 17.06 8.03
C VAL A 394 -15.14 16.03 8.97
N PRO A 395 -14.77 14.74 8.86
CA PRO A 395 -15.47 13.66 9.56
C PRO A 395 -15.28 13.70 11.09
N HIS A 396 -14.24 14.38 11.58
CA HIS A 396 -13.96 14.55 13.00
C HIS A 396 -14.83 15.61 13.69
N THR A 397 -15.49 16.50 12.93
CA THR A 397 -16.41 17.50 13.49
C THR A 397 -17.54 17.88 12.52
N PRO A 398 -18.40 16.90 12.14
CA PRO A 398 -19.44 17.13 11.13
C PRO A 398 -20.49 18.17 11.57
N GLU A 399 -20.73 18.29 12.87
CA GLU A 399 -21.66 19.30 13.40
C GLU A 399 -21.15 20.73 13.20
N LEU A 400 -19.85 20.97 13.42
CA LEU A 400 -19.25 22.29 13.19
C LEU A 400 -19.23 22.63 11.70
N LEU A 401 -18.91 21.66 10.84
CA LEU A 401 -18.99 21.84 9.39
C LEU A 401 -20.40 22.25 8.97
N MET A 402 -21.41 21.53 9.45
CA MET A 402 -22.81 21.84 9.17
C MET A 402 -23.22 23.24 9.65
N GLN A 403 -22.75 23.67 10.83
CA GLN A 403 -22.97 25.03 11.32
C GLN A 403 -22.31 26.07 10.39
N LYS A 404 -21.06 25.83 9.97
CA LYS A 404 -20.32 26.73 9.05
C LYS A 404 -20.96 26.81 7.67
N MET A 405 -21.54 25.72 7.17
CA MET A 405 -22.31 25.69 5.93
C MET A 405 -23.70 26.35 6.03
N GLY A 406 -24.04 26.92 7.19
CA GLY A 406 -25.27 27.69 7.39
C GLY A 406 -26.43 26.88 7.96
N GLY A 407 -26.14 25.77 8.64
CA GLY A 407 -27.11 24.95 9.37
C GLY A 407 -27.62 23.74 8.60
N LYS A 408 -28.48 22.96 9.28
CA LYS A 408 -29.01 21.67 8.81
C LYS A 408 -29.66 21.76 7.43
N GLU A 409 -30.51 22.75 7.21
CA GLU A 409 -31.28 22.92 5.98
C GLU A 409 -30.37 23.17 4.78
N LYS A 410 -29.48 24.16 4.86
CA LYS A 410 -28.52 24.46 3.78
C LYS A 410 -27.54 23.32 3.51
N PHE A 411 -27.12 22.61 4.55
CA PHE A 411 -26.26 21.44 4.40
C PHE A 411 -26.97 20.32 3.64
N ALA A 412 -28.22 20.01 4.01
CA ALA A 412 -29.04 19.01 3.31
C ALA A 412 -29.29 19.40 1.85
N GLU A 413 -29.69 20.64 1.58
CA GLU A 413 -29.87 21.14 0.20
C GLU A 413 -28.59 21.00 -0.65
N ARG A 414 -27.41 21.19 -0.05
CA ARG A 414 -26.15 21.04 -0.75
C ARG A 414 -25.84 19.58 -1.07
N LEU A 415 -26.12 18.68 -0.14
CA LEU A 415 -26.01 17.24 -0.39
C LEU A 415 -26.99 16.80 -1.48
N ASP A 416 -28.25 17.24 -1.42
CA ASP A 416 -29.25 16.94 -2.46
C ASP A 416 -28.75 17.39 -3.84
N LYS A 417 -28.16 18.59 -3.93
CA LYS A 417 -27.54 19.08 -5.17
C LYS A 417 -26.37 18.20 -5.61
N LEU A 418 -25.48 17.79 -4.70
CA LEU A 418 -24.36 16.91 -5.03
C LEU A 418 -24.83 15.58 -5.63
N PHE A 419 -25.88 14.97 -5.05
CA PHE A 419 -26.38 13.67 -5.52
C PHE A 419 -27.30 13.75 -6.74
N THR A 420 -27.81 14.94 -7.09
CA THR A 420 -28.74 15.12 -8.23
C THR A 420 -28.13 15.87 -9.40
N MET A 421 -26.97 16.50 -9.22
CA MET A 421 -26.30 17.20 -10.31
C MET A 421 -25.73 16.24 -11.34
N GLN A 422 -25.82 16.64 -12.60
CA GLN A 422 -25.09 16.00 -13.69
C GLN A 422 -23.72 16.65 -13.79
N LEU A 423 -22.65 15.87 -13.65
CA LEU A 423 -21.28 16.30 -13.92
C LEU A 423 -20.96 15.98 -15.40
N PRO A 424 -20.71 16.97 -16.26
CA PRO A 424 -20.31 16.72 -17.64
C PRO A 424 -18.98 15.95 -17.75
N ASP A 425 -18.86 15.10 -18.77
CA ASP A 425 -17.67 14.26 -19.04
C ASP A 425 -16.36 15.05 -19.03
N ALA A 426 -16.38 16.30 -19.49
CA ALA A 426 -15.22 17.18 -19.53
C ALA A 426 -14.54 17.40 -18.15
N PHE A 427 -15.24 17.18 -17.03
CA PHE A 427 -14.68 17.39 -15.69
C PHE A 427 -14.00 16.15 -15.09
N PHE A 428 -14.12 14.99 -15.72
CA PHE A 428 -13.45 13.75 -15.28
C PHE A 428 -12.74 13.02 -16.43
N ALA A 429 -12.74 13.57 -17.65
CA ALA A 429 -12.06 13.00 -18.81
C ALA A 429 -10.56 12.76 -18.61
N ASP A 430 -9.92 13.55 -17.73
CA ASP A 430 -8.49 13.46 -17.42
C ASP A 430 -8.19 12.70 -16.12
N THR A 431 -9.19 12.09 -15.47
CA THR A 431 -8.99 11.31 -14.24
C THR A 431 -8.65 9.87 -14.59
N GLU A 432 -7.43 9.42 -14.26
CA GLU A 432 -6.93 8.07 -14.62
C GLU A 432 -7.79 6.91 -14.09
N ASP A 433 -8.47 7.09 -12.94
CA ASP A 433 -9.25 6.05 -12.27
C ASP A 433 -10.76 6.06 -12.58
N ILE A 434 -11.23 6.97 -13.43
CA ILE A 434 -12.64 7.07 -13.84
C ILE A 434 -12.73 6.71 -15.34
N THR A 435 -12.93 5.43 -15.64
CA THR A 435 -13.13 4.91 -17.01
C THR A 435 -14.58 4.57 -17.30
#